data_AF-A0A966FP73-F1
#
_entry.id   AF-A0A966FP73-F1
#
_cell.length_a   1.000
_cell.length_b   1.000
_cell.length_c   1.000
_cell.angle_alpha   90.00
_cell.angle_beta   90.00
_cell.angle_gamma   90.00
#
_symmetry.space_group_name_H-M   'P 1'
#
loop_
_entity.id
_entity.type
_entity.pdbx_description
1 polymer ?
#
loop_
_entity_poly.entity_id
_entity_poly.type
_entity_poly.pdbx_seq_one_letter_code
_entity_poly.pdbx_strand_id
1 'polypeptide(L)'
;MNKRATLKSQGWGFLPIYSGRQISDSNLTEQQGRTDAQNAATLARNAGFSYNTVIYLDIETGGTLPNNFLNYIKGWIDEIYHKTAEFYPGVYCSYYQTADQIKNYIGSSLGSITKFWVWNVNCPPSQGCNLNSTVPDPSGSGVSYARAWQYAQSPKPSGISCTGYSDTQCNKTYGGYTKSVDLDIATSKDPSVY
;
A
#
# COMPACT_ATOMS: atom_id res chain seq x y z
N MET A 1 -6.10 -18.73 -0.29
CA MET A 1 -6.71 -17.38 -0.10
C MET A 1 -8.21 -17.50 -0.28
N ASN A 2 -9.01 -17.68 0.77
CA ASN A 2 -10.46 -17.95 0.65
C ASN A 2 -11.36 -17.03 1.51
N LYS A 3 -10.79 -16.02 2.17
CA LYS A 3 -11.54 -15.15 3.10
C LYS A 3 -12.23 -13.96 2.43
N ARG A 4 -11.86 -13.64 1.18
CA ARG A 4 -12.35 -12.44 0.49
C ARG A 4 -13.87 -12.41 0.35
N ALA A 5 -14.48 -13.51 -0.09
CA ALA A 5 -15.93 -13.58 -0.28
C ALA A 5 -16.69 -13.28 1.02
N THR A 6 -16.23 -13.85 2.14
CA THR A 6 -16.80 -13.60 3.47
C THR A 6 -16.61 -12.15 3.93
N LEU A 7 -15.43 -11.57 3.73
CA LEU A 7 -15.20 -10.16 4.09
C LEU A 7 -16.04 -9.22 3.22
N LYS A 8 -16.15 -9.51 1.91
CA LYS A 8 -16.96 -8.72 0.99
C LYS A 8 -18.44 -8.78 1.35
N SER A 9 -18.98 -9.94 1.72
CA SER A 9 -20.39 -10.07 2.14
C SER A 9 -20.69 -9.32 3.44
N GLN A 10 -19.67 -9.05 4.27
CA GLN A 10 -19.75 -8.20 5.45
C GLN A 10 -19.57 -6.70 5.12
N GLY A 11 -19.40 -6.34 3.85
CA GLY A 11 -19.30 -4.95 3.40
C GLY A 11 -17.89 -4.35 3.47
N TRP A 12 -16.85 -5.17 3.62
CA TRP A 12 -15.46 -4.72 3.61
C TRP A 12 -15.00 -4.30 2.22
N GLY A 13 -14.20 -3.24 2.17
CA GLY A 13 -13.31 -2.93 1.05
C GLY A 13 -11.94 -3.57 1.22
N PHE A 14 -11.07 -3.44 0.21
CA PHE A 14 -9.79 -4.12 0.18
C PHE A 14 -8.64 -3.21 -0.26
N LEU A 15 -7.45 -3.47 0.24
CA LEU A 15 -6.15 -3.01 -0.28
C LEU A 15 -5.25 -4.24 -0.47
N PRO A 16 -5.33 -4.95 -1.62
CA PRO A 16 -4.50 -6.11 -1.87
C PRO A 16 -3.04 -5.68 -2.00
N ILE A 17 -2.21 -6.16 -1.09
CA ILE A 17 -0.77 -5.86 -1.06
C ILE A 17 0.05 -7.12 -1.29
N TYR A 18 1.14 -6.97 -2.04
CA TYR A 18 2.08 -8.03 -2.35
C TYR A 18 3.45 -7.69 -1.75
N SER A 19 3.93 -8.57 -0.87
CA SER A 19 5.27 -8.46 -0.29
C SER A 19 6.29 -8.98 -1.31
N GLY A 20 6.91 -8.04 -2.02
CA GLY A 20 7.93 -8.29 -3.04
C GLY A 20 9.35 -8.09 -2.52
N ARG A 21 10.27 -7.79 -3.44
CA ARG A 21 11.67 -7.47 -3.09
C ARG A 21 11.76 -6.15 -2.35
N GLN A 22 12.66 -6.08 -1.39
CA GLN A 22 13.04 -4.85 -0.68
C GLN A 22 14.45 -4.41 -1.08
N ILE A 23 14.84 -3.18 -0.72
CA ILE A 23 16.14 -2.59 -1.09
C ILE A 23 17.35 -3.45 -0.71
N SER A 24 17.25 -4.22 0.37
CA SER A 24 18.30 -5.12 0.88
C SER A 24 18.37 -6.45 0.16
N ASP A 25 17.39 -6.77 -0.68
CA ASP A 25 17.32 -8.03 -1.39
C ASP A 25 18.22 -8.05 -2.61
N SER A 26 18.55 -9.26 -3.06
CA SER A 26 19.20 -9.48 -4.33
C SER A 26 18.21 -9.46 -5.50
N ASN A 27 18.75 -9.37 -6.71
CA ASN A 27 17.98 -9.41 -7.96
C ASN A 27 16.93 -8.28 -8.13
N LEU A 28 17.30 -7.05 -7.77
CA LEU A 28 16.51 -5.85 -8.03
C LEU A 28 16.61 -5.45 -9.51
N THR A 29 15.92 -6.21 -10.36
CA THR A 29 15.90 -6.03 -11.80
C THR A 29 14.49 -5.79 -12.31
N GLU A 30 14.36 -5.14 -13.47
CA GLU A 30 13.06 -4.95 -14.12
C GLU A 30 12.38 -6.30 -14.38
N GLN A 31 13.13 -7.31 -14.82
CA GLN A 31 12.59 -8.64 -15.07
C GLN A 31 12.05 -9.32 -13.81
N GLN A 32 12.71 -9.17 -12.66
CA GLN A 32 12.19 -9.69 -11.40
C GLN A 32 10.89 -8.99 -10.99
N GLY A 33 10.79 -7.68 -11.23
CA GLY A 33 9.55 -6.92 -11.01
C GLY A 33 8.38 -7.46 -11.82
N ARG A 34 8.62 -7.80 -13.10
CA ARG A 34 7.62 -8.45 -13.96
C ARG A 34 7.21 -9.82 -13.42
N THR A 35 8.18 -10.66 -13.04
CA THR A 35 7.91 -12.00 -12.46
C THR A 35 7.03 -11.90 -11.21
N ASP A 36 7.35 -10.96 -10.31
CA ASP A 36 6.58 -10.76 -9.08
C ASP A 36 5.17 -10.22 -9.36
N ALA A 37 5.01 -9.32 -10.33
CA ALA A 37 3.71 -8.84 -10.78
C ALA A 37 2.80 -9.95 -11.33
N GLN A 38 3.36 -10.86 -12.14
CA GLN A 38 2.62 -12.02 -12.65
C GLN A 38 2.20 -12.97 -11.51
N ASN A 39 3.08 -13.18 -10.54
CA ASN A 39 2.76 -13.96 -9.35
C ASN A 39 1.63 -13.31 -8.55
N ALA A 40 1.73 -12.01 -8.28
CA ALA A 40 0.72 -11.26 -7.54
C ALA A 40 -0.65 -11.29 -8.23
N ALA A 41 -0.70 -11.13 -9.55
CA ALA A 41 -1.93 -11.25 -10.33
C ALA A 41 -2.53 -12.66 -10.22
N THR A 42 -1.70 -13.71 -10.27
CA THR A 42 -2.15 -15.09 -10.07
C THR A 42 -2.72 -15.29 -8.66
N LEU A 43 -2.05 -14.75 -7.64
CA LEU A 43 -2.53 -14.83 -6.26
C LEU A 43 -3.86 -14.07 -6.10
N ALA A 44 -3.98 -12.88 -6.68
CA ALA A 44 -5.19 -12.08 -6.64
C ALA A 44 -6.38 -12.81 -7.27
N ARG A 45 -6.20 -13.44 -8.44
CA ARG A 45 -7.23 -14.29 -9.07
C ARG A 45 -7.64 -15.44 -8.17
N ASN A 46 -6.66 -16.15 -7.60
CA ASN A 46 -6.91 -17.26 -6.69
C ASN A 46 -7.60 -16.82 -5.39
N ALA A 47 -7.43 -15.57 -4.97
CA ALA A 47 -8.15 -14.95 -3.86
C ALA A 47 -9.57 -14.46 -4.25
N GLY A 48 -9.93 -14.55 -5.54
CA GLY A 48 -11.22 -14.13 -6.10
C GLY A 48 -11.31 -12.64 -6.43
N PHE A 49 -10.19 -11.90 -6.48
CA PHE A 49 -10.20 -10.54 -7.02
C PHE A 49 -10.49 -10.58 -8.52
N SER A 50 -11.21 -9.56 -8.98
CA SER A 50 -11.78 -9.48 -10.33
C SER A 50 -11.22 -8.26 -11.06
N TYR A 51 -11.70 -8.06 -12.28
CA TYR A 51 -11.41 -6.89 -13.12
C TYR A 51 -11.43 -5.57 -12.34
N ASN A 52 -10.56 -4.65 -12.74
CA ASN A 52 -10.30 -3.34 -12.14
C ASN A 52 -9.83 -3.38 -10.68
N THR A 53 -9.19 -4.46 -10.23
CA THR A 53 -8.59 -4.48 -8.89
C THR A 53 -7.19 -3.87 -8.91
N VAL A 54 -6.90 -2.94 -8.00
CA VAL A 54 -5.55 -2.43 -7.76
C VAL A 54 -4.76 -3.44 -6.90
N ILE A 55 -3.53 -3.75 -7.30
CA ILE A 55 -2.59 -4.56 -6.50
C ILE A 55 -1.38 -3.71 -6.14
N TYR A 56 -1.12 -3.56 -4.85
CA TYR A 56 -0.05 -2.72 -4.33
C TYR A 56 1.24 -3.53 -4.13
N LEU A 57 2.35 -3.07 -4.69
CA LEU A 57 3.68 -3.54 -4.30
C LEU A 57 4.05 -2.92 -2.95
N ASP A 58 4.48 -3.75 -2.01
CA ASP A 58 4.95 -3.35 -0.69
C ASP A 58 6.37 -2.77 -0.73
N ILE A 59 6.52 -1.48 -0.41
CA ILE A 59 7.80 -0.78 -0.33
C ILE A 59 7.96 -0.19 1.09
N GLU A 60 8.66 -0.94 1.93
CA GLU A 60 8.87 -0.62 3.35
C GLU A 60 10.02 0.37 3.57
N THR A 61 10.95 0.50 2.62
CA THR A 61 12.04 1.47 2.72
C THR A 61 11.60 2.84 2.20
N GLY A 62 11.69 3.85 3.07
CA GLY A 62 11.48 5.25 2.72
C GLY A 62 12.74 6.02 2.34
N GLY A 63 12.55 7.24 1.86
CA GLY A 63 13.64 8.12 1.41
C GLY A 63 14.01 7.92 -0.06
N THR A 64 15.27 8.24 -0.40
CA THR A 64 15.79 8.11 -1.77
C THR A 64 16.09 6.65 -2.08
N LEU A 65 15.35 6.09 -3.05
CA LEU A 65 15.53 4.74 -3.54
C LEU A 65 16.67 4.67 -4.58
N PRO A 66 17.46 3.58 -4.62
CA PRO A 66 18.48 3.37 -5.62
C PRO A 66 17.89 2.93 -6.97
N ASN A 67 18.62 3.19 -8.06
CA ASN A 67 18.13 2.96 -9.43
C ASN A 67 17.77 1.50 -9.72
N ASN A 68 18.48 0.52 -9.16
CA ASN A 68 18.15 -0.90 -9.34
C ASN A 68 16.79 -1.24 -8.72
N PHE A 69 16.46 -0.67 -7.56
CA PHE A 69 15.16 -0.86 -6.95
C PHE A 69 14.05 -0.13 -7.71
N LEU A 70 14.33 1.06 -8.23
CA LEU A 70 13.40 1.77 -9.12
C LEU A 70 13.15 0.99 -10.43
N ASN A 71 14.16 0.31 -11.00
CA ASN A 71 13.99 -0.58 -12.14
C ASN A 71 13.06 -1.75 -11.81
N TYR A 72 13.23 -2.37 -10.62
CA TYR A 72 12.33 -3.42 -10.14
C TYR A 72 10.88 -2.92 -10.03
N ILE A 73 10.67 -1.75 -9.40
CA ILE A 73 9.34 -1.14 -9.25
C ILE A 73 8.73 -0.81 -10.62
N LYS A 74 9.52 -0.27 -11.55
CA LYS A 74 9.08 -0.01 -12.93
C LYS A 74 8.61 -1.30 -13.62
N GLY A 75 9.37 -2.39 -13.48
CA GLY A 75 9.00 -3.70 -14.04
C GLY A 75 7.69 -4.24 -13.49
N TRP A 76 7.46 -4.09 -12.18
CA TRP A 76 6.18 -4.41 -11.56
C TRP A 76 5.03 -3.61 -12.18
N ILE A 77 5.16 -2.28 -12.25
CA ILE A 77 4.10 -1.39 -12.72
C ILE A 77 3.77 -1.65 -14.19
N ASP A 78 4.80 -1.76 -15.04
CA ASP A 78 4.67 -2.04 -16.46
C ASP A 78 3.95 -3.37 -16.72
N GLU A 79 4.35 -4.42 -15.99
CA GLU A 79 3.76 -5.75 -16.15
C GLU A 79 2.31 -5.80 -15.71
N ILE A 80 1.97 -5.22 -14.55
CA ILE A 80 0.57 -5.21 -14.10
C ILE A 80 -0.30 -4.51 -15.14
N TYR A 81 0.11 -3.31 -15.58
CA TYR A 81 -0.69 -2.52 -16.51
C TYR A 81 -0.83 -3.15 -17.90
N HIS A 82 0.25 -3.72 -18.45
CA HIS A 82 0.24 -4.19 -19.84
C HIS A 82 -0.05 -5.68 -20.01
N LYS A 83 0.23 -6.51 -19.00
CA LYS A 83 0.20 -7.98 -19.13
C LYS A 83 -0.78 -8.65 -18.18
N THR A 84 -1.30 -7.92 -17.19
CA THR A 84 -2.36 -8.41 -16.31
C THR A 84 -3.63 -7.59 -16.51
N ALA A 85 -4.26 -7.75 -17.68
CA ALA A 85 -5.34 -6.91 -18.21
C ALA A 85 -6.54 -6.62 -17.27
N GLU A 86 -6.65 -7.35 -16.16
CA GLU A 86 -7.72 -7.26 -15.16
C GLU A 86 -7.34 -6.38 -13.95
N PHE A 87 -6.07 -5.96 -13.83
CA PHE A 87 -5.54 -5.31 -12.64
C PHE A 87 -4.89 -3.96 -12.95
N TYR A 88 -4.84 -3.10 -11.92
CA TYR A 88 -4.16 -1.82 -11.95
C TYR A 88 -2.95 -1.84 -11.01
N PRO A 89 -1.83 -1.20 -11.41
CA PRO A 89 -0.66 -1.15 -10.55
C PRO A 89 -0.89 -0.17 -9.39
N GLY A 90 -0.58 -0.65 -8.20
CA GLY A 90 -0.43 0.17 -7.01
C GLY A 90 0.98 0.05 -6.43
N VAL A 91 1.36 1.05 -5.63
CA VAL A 91 2.53 1.00 -4.75
C VAL A 91 2.12 1.46 -3.35
N TYR A 92 2.48 0.67 -2.34
CA TYR A 92 2.51 1.10 -0.96
C TYR A 92 3.93 1.62 -0.68
N CYS A 93 4.10 2.89 -0.31
CA CYS A 93 5.43 3.47 -0.12
C CYS A 93 5.45 4.62 0.87
N SER A 94 6.65 5.06 1.23
CA SER A 94 6.83 6.21 2.13
C SER A 94 6.37 7.54 1.48
N TYR A 95 6.36 8.59 2.30
CA TYR A 95 5.94 9.97 2.03
C TYR A 95 6.52 10.59 0.74
N TYR A 96 6.14 11.86 0.47
CA TYR A 96 6.31 12.53 -0.83
C TYR A 96 7.66 12.30 -1.52
N GLN A 97 8.78 12.29 -0.79
CA GLN A 97 10.09 12.08 -1.40
C GLN A 97 10.17 10.75 -2.18
N THR A 98 9.71 9.64 -1.59
CA THR A 98 9.72 8.33 -2.25
C THR A 98 8.65 8.24 -3.33
N ALA A 99 7.44 8.71 -3.03
CA ALA A 99 6.32 8.65 -3.97
C ALA A 99 6.58 9.44 -5.26
N ASP A 100 7.12 10.66 -5.14
CA ASP A 100 7.48 11.51 -6.27
C ASP A 100 8.65 10.90 -7.05
N GLN A 101 9.66 10.34 -6.37
CA GLN A 101 10.78 9.69 -7.04
C GLN A 101 10.31 8.52 -7.90
N ILE A 102 9.46 7.63 -7.36
CA ILE A 102 8.88 6.50 -8.13
C ILE A 102 8.10 7.03 -9.33
N LYS A 103 7.17 7.97 -9.10
CA LYS A 103 6.28 8.51 -10.14
C LYS A 103 7.06 9.20 -11.26
N ASN A 104 8.12 9.93 -10.94
CA ASN A 104 8.99 10.57 -11.91
C ASN A 104 9.83 9.55 -12.68
N TYR A 105 10.36 8.52 -12.00
CA TYR A 105 11.20 7.51 -12.63
C TYR A 105 10.47 6.66 -13.68
N ILE A 106 9.23 6.28 -13.40
CA ILE A 106 8.41 5.47 -14.32
C ILE A 106 7.81 6.27 -15.49
N GLY A 107 7.93 7.61 -15.45
CA GLY A 107 7.41 8.51 -16.47
C GLY A 107 5.91 8.76 -16.36
N SER A 108 5.44 9.81 -17.06
CA SER A 108 4.07 10.33 -16.93
C SER A 108 2.97 9.32 -17.31
N SER A 109 3.21 8.48 -18.31
CA SER A 109 2.25 7.47 -18.76
C SER A 109 1.92 6.48 -17.63
N LEU A 110 2.92 5.76 -17.13
CA LEU A 110 2.75 4.81 -16.02
C LEU A 110 2.42 5.51 -14.70
N GLY A 111 3.00 6.70 -14.46
CA GLY A 111 2.74 7.50 -13.26
C GLY A 111 1.30 7.99 -13.13
N SER A 112 0.58 8.20 -14.25
CA SER A 112 -0.83 8.61 -14.24
C SER A 112 -1.79 7.47 -13.87
N ILE A 113 -1.43 6.23 -14.23
CA ILE A 113 -2.26 5.05 -13.98
C ILE A 113 -1.97 4.40 -12.61
N THR A 114 -0.74 4.57 -12.08
CA THR A 114 -0.30 3.99 -10.81
C THR A 114 -1.03 4.61 -9.61
N LYS A 115 -1.52 3.77 -8.69
CA LYS A 115 -2.18 4.21 -7.45
C LYS A 115 -1.20 4.17 -6.28
N PHE A 116 -1.23 5.22 -5.47
CA PHE A 116 -0.34 5.35 -4.33
C PHE A 116 -1.12 5.16 -3.03
N TRP A 117 -0.69 4.19 -2.24
CA TRP A 117 -1.03 4.05 -0.83
C TRP A 117 0.21 4.49 -0.05
N VAL A 118 0.11 5.59 0.68
CA VAL A 118 1.29 6.22 1.25
C VAL A 118 1.29 6.00 2.75
N TRP A 119 2.45 5.67 3.31
CA TRP A 119 2.68 5.82 4.74
C TRP A 119 3.54 7.05 4.96
N ASN A 120 3.16 7.87 5.93
CA ASN A 120 3.98 8.98 6.37
C ASN A 120 4.11 8.90 7.89
N VAL A 121 5.29 8.48 8.34
CA VAL A 121 5.65 8.38 9.75
C VAL A 121 5.84 9.73 10.43
N ASN A 122 5.76 10.85 9.69
CA ASN A 122 5.67 12.20 10.27
C ASN A 122 4.29 12.42 10.90
N CYS A 123 4.06 11.72 12.00
CA CYS A 123 3.18 12.08 13.11
C CYS A 123 1.70 12.45 12.85
N PRO A 124 0.92 11.69 12.06
CA PRO A 124 -0.51 11.62 12.32
C PRO A 124 -0.78 10.86 13.64
N PRO A 125 -1.77 11.27 14.46
CA PRO A 125 -1.94 10.68 15.78
C PRO A 125 -2.56 9.28 15.67
N SER A 126 -1.78 8.26 16.02
CA SER A 126 -2.36 7.02 16.55
C SER A 126 -2.92 7.33 17.93
N GLN A 127 -4.18 7.77 18.00
CA GLN A 127 -4.89 7.88 19.28
C GLN A 127 -5.36 6.49 19.76
N GLY A 128 -4.63 5.41 19.46
CA GLY A 128 -5.15 4.04 19.54
C GLY A 128 -6.21 3.77 18.47
N CYS A 129 -7.22 2.94 18.77
CA CYS A 129 -8.30 2.61 17.83
C CYS A 129 -9.38 3.69 17.68
N ASN A 130 -9.07 4.94 18.00
CA ASN A 130 -10.02 6.04 17.92
C ASN A 130 -10.09 6.55 16.47
N LEU A 131 -11.24 6.31 15.84
CA LEU A 131 -11.56 6.89 14.55
C LEU A 131 -12.05 8.33 14.79
N ASN A 132 -11.37 9.31 14.20
CA ASN A 132 -11.84 10.69 14.24
C ASN A 132 -13.22 10.78 13.58
N SER A 133 -14.08 11.66 14.09
CA SER A 133 -15.39 11.95 13.48
C SER A 133 -15.25 12.53 12.07
N THR A 134 -14.14 13.22 11.80
CA THR A 134 -13.75 13.68 10.47
C THR A 134 -12.79 12.68 9.84
N VAL A 135 -13.21 12.10 8.71
CA VAL A 135 -12.38 11.24 7.88
C VAL A 135 -11.23 12.06 7.29
N PRO A 136 -9.94 11.73 7.57
CA PRO A 136 -8.82 12.44 6.98
C PRO A 136 -8.75 12.21 5.46
N ASP A 137 -8.37 13.23 4.71
CA ASP A 137 -8.09 13.08 3.28
C ASP A 137 -6.72 12.39 3.10
N PRO A 138 -6.57 11.40 2.20
CA PRO A 138 -5.29 10.74 1.94
C PRO A 138 -4.15 11.70 1.53
N SER A 139 -4.46 12.88 0.99
CA SER A 139 -3.47 13.94 0.74
C SER A 139 -2.77 14.44 2.01
N GLY A 140 -3.36 14.21 3.20
CA GLY A 140 -2.73 14.43 4.50
C GLY A 140 -1.44 13.61 4.72
N SER A 141 -1.20 12.58 3.91
CA SER A 141 0.08 11.87 3.84
C SER A 141 1.24 12.74 3.34
N GLY A 142 0.97 13.92 2.78
CA GLY A 142 1.93 14.77 2.08
C GLY A 142 2.02 14.47 0.58
N VAL A 143 1.25 13.50 0.07
CA VAL A 143 1.18 13.15 -1.35
C VAL A 143 -0.21 13.49 -1.88
N SER A 144 -0.32 14.58 -2.64
CA SER A 144 -1.61 15.13 -3.12
C SER A 144 -2.42 14.18 -4.00
N TYR A 145 -1.76 13.17 -4.58
CA TYR A 145 -2.37 12.16 -5.45
C TYR A 145 -2.49 10.78 -4.77
N ALA A 146 -2.29 10.69 -3.46
CA ALA A 146 -2.51 9.45 -2.71
C ALA A 146 -3.99 9.03 -2.77
N ARG A 147 -4.22 7.73 -2.98
CA ARG A 147 -5.56 7.13 -2.95
C ARG A 147 -5.87 6.54 -1.57
N ALA A 148 -4.83 6.10 -0.87
CA ALA A 148 -4.91 5.63 0.49
C ALA A 148 -3.74 6.16 1.31
N TRP A 149 -3.93 6.25 2.62
CA TRP A 149 -2.93 6.70 3.57
C TRP A 149 -2.98 5.82 4.81
N GLN A 150 -1.85 5.18 5.13
CA GLN A 150 -1.62 4.59 6.44
C GLN A 150 -1.23 5.70 7.42
N TYR A 151 -2.22 6.15 8.19
CA TYR A 151 -2.08 7.31 9.08
C TYR A 151 -1.81 6.91 10.54
N ALA A 152 -1.78 5.62 10.86
CA ALA A 152 -1.30 5.17 12.16
C ALA A 152 -0.78 3.73 12.06
N GLN A 153 0.40 3.48 12.62
CA GLN A 153 0.93 2.13 12.79
C GLN A 153 0.72 1.63 14.22
N SER A 154 0.41 0.36 14.39
CA SER A 154 0.22 -0.25 15.71
C SER A 154 0.84 -1.64 15.75
N PRO A 155 1.87 -1.87 16.58
CA PRO A 155 2.46 -0.93 17.54
C PRO A 155 3.21 0.24 16.90
N LYS A 156 3.45 1.30 17.69
CA LYS A 156 4.33 2.39 17.31
C LYS A 156 5.72 1.85 16.92
N PRO A 157 6.24 2.16 15.72
CA PRO A 157 7.60 1.78 15.35
C PRO A 157 8.66 2.43 16.25
N SER A 158 9.73 1.70 16.53
CA SER A 158 10.88 2.22 17.29
C SER A 158 11.54 3.40 16.55
N GLY A 159 11.95 4.43 17.28
CA GLY A 159 12.68 5.58 16.71
C GLY A 159 11.78 6.73 16.20
N ILE A 160 10.46 6.57 16.25
CA ILE A 160 9.52 7.66 15.92
C ILE A 160 9.27 8.54 17.15
N SER A 161 9.59 9.83 17.04
CA SER A 161 9.31 10.86 18.05
C SER A 161 8.17 11.75 17.56
N CYS A 162 6.93 11.37 17.88
CA CYS A 162 5.73 12.08 17.46
C CYS A 162 4.90 12.58 18.63
N THR A 163 4.64 13.88 18.67
CA THR A 163 3.68 14.49 19.59
C THR A 163 2.27 13.97 19.26
N GLY A 164 1.59 13.31 20.21
CA GLY A 164 0.24 12.78 20.03
C GLY A 164 0.15 11.33 19.52
N TYR A 165 1.28 10.65 19.33
CA TYR A 165 1.30 9.20 19.10
C TYR A 165 1.16 8.51 20.46
N SER A 166 0.01 7.90 20.71
CA SER A 166 -0.20 7.18 21.96
C SER A 166 0.63 5.89 21.99
N ASP A 167 1.18 5.54 23.15
CA ASP A 167 1.78 4.22 23.38
C ASP A 167 0.72 3.10 23.42
N THR A 168 -0.57 3.47 23.46
CA THR A 168 -1.68 2.50 23.39
C THR A 168 -1.82 1.95 21.97
N GLN A 169 -1.47 0.68 21.80
CA GLN A 169 -1.71 -0.07 20.57
C GLN A 169 -3.19 -0.08 20.21
N CYS A 170 -3.51 0.11 18.92
CA CYS A 170 -4.83 -0.24 18.41
C CYS A 170 -4.97 -1.76 18.33
N ASN A 171 -5.43 -2.36 19.43
CA ASN A 171 -5.69 -3.79 19.52
C ASN A 171 -7.18 -4.09 19.28
N LYS A 172 -7.44 -5.09 18.43
CA LYS A 172 -8.78 -5.65 18.21
C LYS A 172 -8.81 -7.11 18.62
N THR A 173 -9.84 -7.48 19.38
CA THR A 173 -10.07 -8.85 19.85
C THR A 173 -11.28 -9.44 19.17
N TYR A 174 -11.10 -10.58 18.50
CA TYR A 174 -12.19 -11.35 17.88
C TYR A 174 -12.02 -12.83 18.19
N GLY A 175 -13.04 -13.46 18.79
CA GLY A 175 -13.03 -14.89 19.09
C GLY A 175 -11.88 -15.34 20.00
N GLY A 176 -11.44 -14.49 20.93
CA GLY A 176 -10.31 -14.76 21.82
C GLY A 176 -8.92 -14.44 21.26
N TYR A 177 -8.82 -14.01 19.99
CA TYR A 177 -7.57 -13.59 19.37
C TYR A 177 -7.44 -12.07 19.37
N THR A 178 -6.35 -11.56 19.93
CA THR A 178 -6.02 -10.12 19.92
C THR A 178 -4.92 -9.85 18.89
N LYS A 179 -5.14 -8.83 18.05
CA LYS A 179 -4.17 -8.34 17.06
C LYS A 179 -4.08 -6.83 17.12
N SER A 180 -2.86 -6.31 17.00
CA SER A 180 -2.64 -4.90 16.67
C SER A 180 -2.96 -4.67 15.21
N VAL A 181 -3.61 -3.55 14.90
CA VAL A 181 -4.00 -3.16 13.54
C VAL A 181 -3.56 -1.74 13.26
N ASP A 182 -3.00 -1.53 12.07
CA ASP A 182 -2.75 -0.21 11.53
C ASP A 182 -4.07 0.44 11.11
N LEU A 183 -4.08 1.77 11.04
CA LEU A 183 -5.21 2.53 10.57
C LEU A 183 -4.89 3.17 9.23
N ASP A 184 -5.73 2.84 8.27
CA ASP A 184 -5.68 3.35 6.91
C ASP A 184 -6.93 4.15 6.60
N ILE A 185 -6.78 5.15 5.74
CA ILE A 185 -7.89 5.86 5.14
C ILE A 185 -7.75 5.92 3.63
N ALA A 186 -8.88 5.94 2.92
CA ALA A 186 -8.92 5.93 1.47
C ALA A 186 -10.00 6.85 0.91
N THR A 187 -9.85 7.24 -0.36
CA THR A 187 -10.83 8.07 -1.08
C THR A 187 -12.13 7.35 -1.45
N SER A 188 -12.26 6.06 -1.12
CA SER A 188 -13.44 5.24 -1.43
C SER A 188 -13.63 4.11 -0.43
N LYS A 189 -14.86 3.59 -0.31
CA LYS A 189 -15.19 2.47 0.58
C LYS A 189 -14.45 1.17 0.24
N ASP A 190 -14.22 0.90 -1.05
CA ASP A 190 -13.38 -0.20 -1.53
C ASP A 190 -12.26 0.35 -2.43
N PRO A 191 -11.10 0.70 -1.86
CA PRO A 191 -10.00 1.32 -2.60
C PRO A 191 -9.32 0.38 -3.59
N SER A 192 -9.65 -0.91 -3.57
CA SER A 192 -9.17 -1.85 -4.59
C SER A 192 -9.87 -1.66 -5.93
N VAL A 193 -11.09 -1.13 -5.98
CA VAL A 193 -11.85 -1.03 -7.24
C VAL A 193 -11.51 0.28 -7.96
N TYR A 194 -11.15 0.15 -9.25
CA TYR A 194 -10.88 1.27 -10.15
C TYR A 194 -11.97 1.48 -11.22
#